data_AF-A0A401FHU2-F1
#
_entry.id   AF-A0A401FHU2-F1
#
_cell.length_a   1.000
_cell.length_b   1.000
_cell.length_c   1.000
_cell.angle_alpha   90.00
_cell.angle_beta   90.00
_cell.angle_gamma   90.00
#
_symmetry.space_group_name_H-M   'P 1'
#
loop_
_entity.id
_entity.type
_entity.pdbx_description
1 polymer ?
#
loop_
_entity_poly.entity_id
_entity_poly.type
_entity_poly.pdbx_seq_one_letter_code
_entity_poly.pdbx_strand_id
1 'polypeptide(L)'
;MDQIHRQFQTNVFGLMAVNKAFLPIFREQRSGVIVNVSSISAEEGFPYTSVYEASKSAVLSLTEGMNAELGDFGVIVKVLLPGNMNTNIFNKTEVAEQTIEDYVEPWQQFNSMNTVRSNPQITADVMFRMVTDGNNKQVRYYSGPDGEAVPRLKKLLGQQWFWEEFNQRNHGNPSPMWNTLMPQPKGDDSNN
;
A
#
# COMPACT_ATOMS: atom_id res chain seq x y z
N MET A 1 17.23 16.12 -2.17
CA MET A 1 16.39 16.21 -0.94
C MET A 1 14.99 16.73 -1.24
N ASP A 2 14.82 17.65 -2.18
CA ASP A 2 13.51 18.26 -2.46
C ASP A 2 12.45 17.26 -2.94
N GLN A 3 12.82 16.28 -3.77
CA GLN A 3 11.91 15.20 -4.17
C GLN A 3 11.39 14.39 -2.95
N ILE A 4 12.28 14.11 -1.99
CA ILE A 4 11.95 13.40 -0.75
C ILE A 4 10.98 14.25 0.09
N HIS A 5 11.29 15.54 0.29
CA HIS A 5 10.44 16.45 1.04
C HIS A 5 9.05 16.55 0.39
N ARG A 6 8.96 16.76 -0.92
CA ARG A 6 7.68 16.86 -1.63
C ARG A 6 6.83 15.60 -1.48
N GLN A 7 7.45 14.42 -1.51
CA GLN A 7 6.75 13.16 -1.32
C GLN A 7 6.14 13.05 0.08
N PHE A 8 6.89 13.40 1.13
CA PHE A 8 6.37 13.42 2.50
C PHE A 8 5.33 14.52 2.74
N GLN A 9 5.54 15.71 2.16
CA GLN A 9 4.56 16.80 2.21
C GLN A 9 3.21 16.37 1.65
N THR A 10 3.22 15.63 0.54
CA THR A 10 1.97 15.16 -0.08
C THR A 10 1.39 13.95 0.67
N ASN A 11 2.18 12.88 0.83
CA ASN A 11 1.68 11.60 1.30
C ASN A 11 1.37 11.57 2.80
N VAL A 12 2.12 12.33 3.60
CA VAL A 12 2.05 12.27 5.07
C VAL A 12 1.42 13.54 5.62
N PHE A 13 2.06 14.69 5.40
CA PHE A 13 1.62 15.94 6.03
C PHE A 13 0.29 16.44 5.44
N GLY A 14 0.10 16.33 4.13
CA GLY A 14 -1.18 16.64 3.47
C GLY A 14 -2.32 15.77 4.00
N LEU A 15 -2.07 14.46 4.16
CA LEU A 15 -3.05 13.53 4.75
C LEU A 15 -3.38 13.89 6.20
N MET A 16 -2.37 14.19 7.03
CA MET A 16 -2.57 14.65 8.40
C MET A 16 -3.40 15.94 8.47
N ALA A 17 -3.15 16.89 7.56
CA ALA A 17 -3.89 18.14 7.49
C ALA A 17 -5.37 17.93 7.16
N VAL A 18 -5.67 17.06 6.18
CA VAL A 18 -7.04 16.68 5.83
C VAL A 18 -7.73 16.03 7.03
N ASN A 19 -7.09 15.02 7.65
CA ASN A 19 -7.64 14.38 8.83
C ASN A 19 -7.95 15.39 9.93
N LYS A 20 -6.99 16.24 10.29
CA LYS A 20 -7.14 17.29 11.30
C LYS A 20 -8.32 18.22 11.02
N ALA A 21 -8.61 18.53 9.77
CA ALA A 21 -9.73 19.41 9.39
C ALA A 21 -11.11 18.76 9.64
N PHE A 22 -11.24 17.45 9.46
CA PHE A 22 -12.51 16.73 9.64
C PHE A 22 -12.74 16.23 11.08
N LEU A 23 -11.68 16.05 11.87
CA LEU A 23 -11.79 15.53 13.24
C LEU A 23 -12.76 16.30 14.14
N PRO A 24 -12.84 17.65 14.14
CA PRO A 24 -13.80 18.36 14.98
C PRO A 24 -15.25 17.96 14.68
N ILE A 25 -15.61 17.82 13.39
CA ILE A 25 -16.96 17.46 12.94
C ILE A 25 -17.32 16.05 13.42
N PHE A 26 -16.44 15.07 13.19
CA PHE A 26 -16.71 13.68 13.58
C PHE A 26 -16.74 13.48 15.10
N ARG A 27 -15.92 14.22 15.84
CA ARG A 27 -15.92 14.19 17.31
C ARG A 27 -17.20 14.79 17.90
N GLU A 28 -17.70 15.89 17.33
CA GLU A 28 -18.97 16.50 17.75
C GLU A 28 -20.16 15.58 17.45
N GLN A 29 -20.19 14.99 16.27
CA GLN A 29 -21.24 14.04 15.85
C GLN A 29 -21.17 12.69 16.57
N ARG A 30 -20.04 12.40 17.24
CA ARG A 30 -19.70 11.10 17.80
C ARG A 30 -19.81 9.94 16.80
N SER A 31 -19.55 10.23 15.53
CA SER A 31 -19.66 9.29 14.42
C SER A 31 -18.83 9.76 13.23
N GLY A 32 -18.23 8.82 12.51
CA GLY A 32 -17.53 9.09 11.25
C GLY A 32 -16.58 7.95 10.90
N VAL A 33 -16.33 7.77 9.60
CA VAL A 33 -15.34 6.81 9.11
C VAL A 33 -14.30 7.55 8.25
N ILE A 34 -13.03 7.46 8.63
CA ILE A 34 -11.89 7.95 7.84
C ILE A 34 -11.21 6.74 7.21
N VAL A 35 -11.02 6.78 5.89
CA VAL A 35 -10.25 5.78 5.15
C VAL A 35 -8.99 6.43 4.61
N ASN A 36 -7.84 6.08 5.19
CA ASN A 36 -6.53 6.51 4.70
C ASN A 36 -6.00 5.46 3.71
N VAL A 37 -5.51 5.92 2.55
CA VAL A 37 -4.96 5.03 1.52
C VAL A 37 -3.44 4.95 1.65
N SER A 38 -2.98 3.80 2.12
CA SER A 38 -1.56 3.45 2.17
C SER A 38 -1.17 2.60 0.94
N SER A 39 -0.43 1.51 1.14
CA SER A 39 0.10 0.61 0.11
C SER A 39 0.52 -0.69 0.77
N ILE A 40 0.48 -1.84 0.08
CA ILE A 40 1.09 -3.08 0.59
C ILE A 40 2.60 -2.90 0.86
N SER A 41 3.23 -1.99 0.12
CA SER A 41 4.61 -1.56 0.32
C SER A 41 4.84 -0.80 1.64
N ALA A 42 3.80 -0.48 2.39
CA ALA A 42 3.97 0.03 3.75
C ALA A 42 4.47 -1.05 4.73
N GLU A 43 4.22 -2.31 4.42
CA GLU A 43 4.61 -3.46 5.24
C GLU A 43 5.84 -4.19 4.69
N GLU A 44 6.26 -3.81 3.48
CA GLU A 44 7.28 -4.46 2.67
C GLU A 44 8.12 -3.43 1.93
N GLY A 45 9.43 -3.56 2.04
CA GLY A 45 10.35 -2.77 1.23
C GLY A 45 10.48 -3.35 -0.17
N PHE A 46 10.10 -2.59 -1.20
CA PHE A 46 10.38 -2.92 -2.59
C PHE A 46 11.66 -2.17 -3.03
N PRO A 47 12.51 -2.81 -3.86
CA PRO A 47 13.66 -2.14 -4.44
C PRO A 47 13.27 -0.83 -5.15
N TYR A 48 14.14 0.18 -5.04
CA TYR A 48 14.04 1.47 -5.76
C TYR A 48 12.89 2.40 -5.33
N THR A 49 12.05 2.00 -4.36
CA THR A 49 10.91 2.79 -3.89
C THR A 49 10.90 3.06 -2.38
N SER A 50 12.05 2.93 -1.72
CA SER A 50 12.19 3.03 -0.24
C SER A 50 11.63 4.32 0.37
N VAL A 51 11.79 5.47 -0.30
CA VAL A 51 11.24 6.75 0.20
C VAL A 51 9.71 6.77 0.10
N TYR A 52 9.14 6.15 -0.93
CA TYR A 52 7.69 6.03 -1.10
C TYR A 52 7.12 5.12 -0.02
N GLU A 53 7.76 3.97 0.21
CA GLU A 53 7.42 3.03 1.28
C GLU A 53 7.47 3.68 2.64
N ALA A 54 8.56 4.38 2.98
CA ALA A 54 8.67 5.09 4.24
C ALA A 54 7.49 6.05 4.46
N SER A 55 7.05 6.77 3.42
CA SER A 55 5.89 7.65 3.49
C SER A 55 4.57 6.87 3.70
N LYS A 56 4.43 5.68 3.12
CA LYS A 56 3.24 4.83 3.23
C LYS A 56 3.19 4.05 4.55
N SER A 57 4.35 3.62 5.08
CA SER A 57 4.49 3.09 6.44
C SER A 57 4.11 4.13 7.49
N ALA A 58 4.50 5.40 7.29
CA ALA A 58 4.07 6.49 8.17
C ALA A 58 2.54 6.64 8.20
N VAL A 59 1.88 6.57 7.04
CA VAL A 59 0.41 6.58 6.95
C VAL A 59 -0.23 5.38 7.64
N LEU A 60 0.35 4.19 7.50
CA LEU A 60 -0.12 2.97 8.16
C LEU A 60 -0.10 3.14 9.68
N SER A 61 1.06 3.44 10.27
CA SER A 61 1.20 3.60 11.73
C SER A 61 0.36 4.77 12.27
N LEU A 62 0.30 5.90 11.54
CA LEU A 62 -0.56 7.02 11.89
C LEU A 62 -2.03 6.59 11.98
N THR A 63 -2.50 5.81 11.01
CA THR A 63 -3.90 5.38 10.94
C THR A 63 -4.27 4.45 12.10
N GLU A 64 -3.37 3.54 12.48
CA GLU A 64 -3.58 2.65 13.62
C GLU A 64 -3.63 3.43 14.94
N GLY A 65 -2.71 4.38 15.13
CA GLY A 65 -2.73 5.27 16.29
C GLY A 65 -4.02 6.09 16.37
N MET A 66 -4.41 6.73 15.26
CA MET A 66 -5.65 7.50 15.18
C MET A 66 -6.88 6.65 15.47
N ASN A 67 -6.96 5.40 14.99
CA ASN A 67 -8.08 4.52 15.29
C ASN A 67 -8.20 4.26 16.80
N ALA A 68 -7.08 3.96 17.47
CA ALA A 68 -7.04 3.72 18.90
C ALA A 68 -7.41 4.96 19.71
N GLU A 69 -6.92 6.14 19.31
CA GLU A 69 -7.19 7.42 19.99
C GLU A 69 -8.65 7.89 19.81
N LEU A 70 -9.25 7.62 18.65
CA LEU A 70 -10.52 8.22 18.26
C LEU A 70 -11.73 7.32 18.50
N GLY A 71 -11.51 6.05 18.83
CA GLY A 71 -12.56 5.09 19.16
C GLY A 71 -13.49 5.55 20.29
N ASP A 72 -12.95 6.21 21.32
CA ASP A 72 -13.72 6.76 22.45
C ASP A 72 -14.69 7.89 22.05
N PHE A 73 -14.44 8.51 20.89
CA PHE A 73 -15.29 9.53 20.29
C PHE A 73 -16.25 8.96 19.23
N GLY A 74 -16.32 7.64 19.05
CA GLY A 74 -17.19 7.01 18.04
C GLY A 74 -16.70 7.19 16.60
N VAL A 75 -15.44 7.60 16.41
CA VAL A 75 -14.84 7.81 15.08
C VAL A 75 -13.96 6.62 14.75
N ILE A 76 -14.19 6.03 13.58
CA ILE A 76 -13.48 4.85 13.10
C ILE A 76 -12.47 5.30 12.04
N VAL A 77 -11.21 4.94 12.22
CA VAL A 77 -10.16 5.21 11.22
C VAL A 77 -9.64 3.88 10.68
N LYS A 78 -9.63 3.70 9.36
CA LYS A 78 -9.21 2.46 8.69
C LYS A 78 -8.13 2.77 7.67
N VAL A 79 -7.22 1.82 7.46
CA VAL A 79 -6.17 1.89 6.44
C VAL A 79 -6.48 0.91 5.31
N LEU A 80 -6.42 1.41 4.08
CA LEU A 80 -6.46 0.60 2.88
C LEU A 80 -5.03 0.36 2.38
N LEU A 81 -4.72 -0.87 2.04
CA LEU A 81 -3.42 -1.35 1.56
C LEU A 81 -3.62 -1.97 0.17
N PRO A 82 -3.65 -1.16 -0.90
CA PRO A 82 -3.75 -1.69 -2.26
C PRO A 82 -2.46 -2.37 -2.69
N GLY A 83 -2.61 -3.45 -3.45
CA GLY A 83 -1.57 -3.99 -4.31
C GLY A 83 -1.38 -3.17 -5.59
N ASN A 84 -0.78 -3.78 -6.59
CA ASN A 84 -0.53 -3.12 -7.88
C ASN A 84 -1.83 -2.94 -8.67
N MET A 85 -2.25 -1.67 -8.83
CA MET A 85 -3.49 -1.29 -9.53
C MET A 85 -3.22 -0.52 -10.82
N ASN A 86 -4.01 -0.77 -11.86
CA ASN A 86 -3.87 -0.13 -13.17
C ASN A 86 -4.36 1.33 -13.13
N THR A 87 -3.55 2.21 -12.54
CA THR A 87 -3.83 3.65 -12.43
C THR A 87 -2.66 4.46 -13.00
N ASN A 88 -2.86 5.78 -13.15
CA ASN A 88 -1.83 6.70 -13.58
C ASN A 88 -0.70 6.93 -12.54
N ILE A 89 -0.67 6.22 -11.42
CA ILE A 89 0.35 6.41 -10.37
C ILE A 89 1.77 6.14 -10.92
N PHE A 90 1.93 5.11 -11.75
CA PHE A 90 3.23 4.74 -12.31
C PHE A 90 3.71 5.70 -13.40
N ASN A 91 2.80 6.49 -13.99
CA ASN A 91 3.16 7.55 -14.95
C ASN A 91 3.65 8.82 -14.23
N LYS A 92 3.47 8.88 -12.91
CA LYS A 92 3.90 9.99 -12.05
C LYS A 92 5.13 9.65 -11.22
N THR A 93 5.73 8.48 -11.45
CA THR A 93 6.97 8.09 -10.80
C THR A 93 8.08 9.00 -11.28
N GLU A 94 8.68 9.73 -10.34
CA GLU A 94 9.84 10.56 -10.64
C GLU A 94 11.11 9.75 -10.51
N VAL A 95 12.00 9.91 -11.48
CA VAL A 95 13.38 9.41 -11.39
C VAL A 95 14.17 10.36 -10.48
N ALA A 96 15.06 9.79 -9.66
CA ALA A 96 15.94 10.60 -8.83
C ALA A 96 16.81 11.52 -9.69
N GLU A 97 16.91 12.80 -9.30
CA GLU A 97 17.72 13.81 -10.01
C GLU A 97 19.18 13.36 -10.23
N GLN A 98 19.72 12.59 -9.27
CA GLN A 98 21.03 11.98 -9.34
C GLN A 98 20.88 10.47 -9.35
N THR A 99 20.92 9.88 -10.55
CA THR A 99 20.90 8.43 -10.73
C THR A 99 22.34 7.91 -10.81
N ILE A 100 22.66 6.88 -10.04
CA ILE A 100 23.91 6.14 -10.13
C ILE A 100 23.75 5.05 -11.20
N GLU A 101 24.67 4.96 -12.15
CA GLU A 101 24.59 4.11 -13.34
C GLU A 101 24.37 2.63 -13.00
N ASP A 102 25.05 2.13 -11.95
CA ASP A 102 24.94 0.75 -11.45
C ASP A 102 23.50 0.31 -11.11
N TYR A 103 22.58 1.24 -10.85
CA TYR A 103 21.19 0.91 -10.53
C TYR A 103 20.26 0.92 -11.75
N VAL A 104 20.71 1.36 -12.92
CA VAL A 104 19.84 1.50 -14.11
C VAL A 104 19.33 0.14 -14.59
N GLU A 105 20.22 -0.82 -14.84
CA GLU A 105 19.84 -2.15 -15.32
C GLU A 105 19.04 -2.94 -14.25
N PRO A 106 19.47 -3.01 -12.98
CA PRO A 106 18.68 -3.67 -11.93
C PRO A 106 17.27 -3.06 -11.75
N TRP A 107 17.14 -1.74 -11.85
CA TRP A 107 15.83 -1.08 -11.85
C TRP A 107 14.96 -1.50 -13.03
N GLN A 108 15.52 -1.53 -14.25
CA GLN A 108 14.76 -1.95 -15.44
C GLN A 108 14.28 -3.39 -15.32
N GLN A 109 15.14 -4.28 -14.83
CA GLN A 109 14.77 -5.68 -14.56
C GLN A 109 13.62 -5.75 -13.55
N PHE A 110 13.75 -5.07 -12.41
CA PHE A 110 12.68 -5.02 -11.40
C PHE A 110 11.38 -4.45 -11.97
N ASN A 111 11.43 -3.32 -12.68
CA ASN A 111 10.24 -2.70 -13.25
C ASN A 111 9.54 -3.62 -14.26
N SER A 112 10.30 -4.35 -15.09
CA SER A 112 9.74 -5.29 -16.07
C SER A 112 8.94 -6.43 -15.42
N MET A 113 9.34 -6.87 -14.23
CA MET A 113 8.67 -7.94 -13.47
C MET A 113 7.38 -7.48 -12.77
N ASN A 114 7.13 -6.18 -12.67
CA ASN A 114 5.99 -5.59 -11.94
C ASN A 114 5.04 -4.81 -12.86
N THR A 115 4.95 -5.21 -14.13
CA THR A 115 4.11 -4.56 -15.15
C THR A 115 2.64 -4.96 -15.11
N VAL A 116 2.32 -6.14 -14.58
CA VAL A 116 0.94 -6.63 -14.47
C VAL A 116 0.25 -6.00 -13.26
N ARG A 117 -0.97 -5.49 -13.46
CA ARG A 117 -1.70 -4.69 -12.47
C ARG A 117 -3.18 -5.05 -12.49
N SER A 118 -3.82 -4.99 -11.33
CA SER A 118 -5.23 -5.29 -11.14
C SER A 118 -6.14 -4.12 -11.51
N ASN A 119 -7.39 -4.40 -11.86
CA ASN A 119 -8.40 -3.36 -12.11
C ASN A 119 -8.64 -2.50 -10.83
N PRO A 120 -8.57 -1.16 -10.90
CA PRO A 120 -8.81 -0.28 -9.76
C PRO A 120 -10.19 -0.40 -9.11
N GLN A 121 -11.18 -0.96 -9.83
CA GLN A 121 -12.52 -1.21 -9.30
C GLN A 121 -12.48 -2.11 -8.06
N ILE A 122 -11.54 -3.06 -7.99
CA ILE A 122 -11.34 -3.92 -6.82
C ILE A 122 -11.05 -3.07 -5.57
N THR A 123 -10.20 -2.04 -5.70
CA THR A 123 -9.89 -1.11 -4.61
C THR A 123 -11.10 -0.25 -4.25
N ALA A 124 -11.87 0.22 -5.24
CA ALA A 124 -13.09 1.00 -5.01
C ALA A 124 -14.15 0.19 -4.24
N ASP A 125 -14.34 -1.08 -4.59
CA ASP A 125 -15.28 -1.98 -3.90
C ASP A 125 -14.87 -2.23 -2.45
N VAL A 126 -13.57 -2.38 -2.19
CA VAL A 126 -13.05 -2.50 -0.82
C VAL A 126 -13.25 -1.19 -0.05
N MET A 127 -12.98 -0.02 -0.65
CA MET A 127 -13.24 1.27 0.01
C MET A 127 -14.71 1.45 0.37
N PHE A 128 -15.63 1.08 -0.52
CA PHE A 128 -17.05 1.10 -0.23
C PHE A 128 -17.39 0.20 0.97
N ARG A 129 -16.90 -1.04 0.97
CA ARG A 129 -17.07 -1.96 2.11
C ARG A 129 -16.52 -1.40 3.41
N MET A 130 -15.34 -0.77 3.39
CA MET A 130 -14.73 -0.19 4.59
C MET A 130 -15.63 0.84 5.28
N VAL A 131 -16.51 1.53 4.54
CA VAL A 131 -17.44 2.50 5.11
C VAL A 131 -18.83 1.93 5.38
N THR A 132 -19.21 0.81 4.75
CA THR A 132 -20.57 0.24 4.87
C THR A 132 -20.69 -1.05 5.69
N ASP A 133 -19.59 -1.75 5.99
CA ASP A 133 -19.63 -3.09 6.59
C ASP A 133 -20.01 -3.13 8.08
N GLY A 134 -20.09 -1.98 8.75
CA GLY A 134 -20.35 -1.89 10.19
C GLY A 134 -19.23 -2.46 11.08
N ASN A 135 -18.12 -2.89 10.50
CA ASN A 135 -17.00 -3.48 11.23
C ASN A 135 -16.13 -2.37 11.83
N ASN A 136 -16.23 -2.19 13.14
CA ASN A 136 -15.45 -1.21 13.89
C ASN A 136 -14.16 -1.78 14.51
N LYS A 137 -13.90 -3.09 14.36
CA LYS A 137 -12.72 -3.77 14.92
C LYS A 137 -11.59 -3.94 13.92
N GLN A 138 -11.93 -4.07 12.63
CA GLN A 138 -10.94 -4.22 11.58
C GLN A 138 -10.42 -2.86 11.15
N VAL A 139 -9.11 -2.67 11.29
CA VAL A 139 -8.39 -1.44 10.90
C VAL A 139 -7.75 -1.59 9.51
N ARG A 140 -7.15 -2.75 9.21
CA ARG A 140 -6.43 -3.02 7.95
C ARG A 140 -7.33 -3.69 6.91
N TYR A 141 -7.35 -3.13 5.71
CA TYR A 141 -8.02 -3.70 4.55
C TYR A 141 -7.05 -3.78 3.39
N TYR A 142 -7.10 -4.88 2.66
CA TYR A 142 -6.25 -5.14 1.52
C TYR A 142 -7.10 -5.19 0.25
N SER A 143 -6.52 -4.81 -0.88
CA SER A 143 -7.18 -4.94 -2.19
C SER A 143 -6.18 -5.43 -3.23
N GLY A 144 -6.66 -6.31 -4.12
CA GLY A 144 -5.84 -6.97 -5.13
C GLY A 144 -5.32 -8.34 -4.68
N PRO A 145 -5.02 -9.26 -5.63
CA PRO A 145 -4.54 -10.60 -5.31
C PRO A 145 -3.24 -10.60 -4.49
N ASP A 146 -2.30 -9.75 -4.87
CA ASP A 146 -1.02 -9.53 -4.20
C ASP A 146 -1.24 -8.94 -2.80
N GLY A 147 -2.08 -7.90 -2.70
CA GLY A 147 -2.38 -7.28 -1.41
C GLY A 147 -3.03 -8.22 -0.40
N GLU A 148 -3.81 -9.21 -0.84
CA GLU A 148 -4.36 -10.22 0.06
C GLU A 148 -3.39 -11.35 0.39
N ALA A 149 -2.57 -11.78 -0.57
CA ALA A 149 -1.71 -12.95 -0.42
C ALA A 149 -0.51 -12.67 0.47
N VAL A 150 0.20 -11.56 0.25
CA VAL A 150 1.45 -11.31 0.97
C VAL A 150 1.29 -11.26 2.50
N PRO A 151 0.36 -10.50 3.09
CA PRO A 151 0.20 -10.47 4.55
C PRO A 151 -0.15 -11.86 5.11
N ARG A 152 -0.88 -12.69 4.36
CA ARG A 152 -1.22 -14.07 4.76
C ARG A 152 0.01 -14.96 4.74
N LEU A 153 0.84 -14.87 3.70
CA LEU A 153 2.06 -15.67 3.58
C LEU A 153 3.08 -15.28 4.64
N LYS A 154 3.29 -13.99 4.91
CA LYS A 154 4.15 -13.53 6.00
C LYS A 154 3.69 -14.02 7.36
N LYS A 155 2.37 -14.08 7.59
CA LYS A 155 1.80 -14.63 8.83
C LYS A 155 2.00 -16.13 8.95
N LEU A 156 1.90 -16.89 7.86
CA LEU A 156 1.96 -18.35 7.86
C LEU A 156 3.39 -18.89 7.83
N LEU A 157 4.24 -18.32 6.98
CA LEU A 157 5.59 -18.83 6.67
C LEU A 157 6.69 -18.00 7.32
N GLY A 158 6.35 -16.84 7.89
CA GLY A 158 7.26 -15.97 8.61
C GLY A 158 7.90 -14.89 7.72
N GLN A 159 8.34 -13.82 8.37
CA GLN A 159 8.93 -12.66 7.69
C GLN A 159 10.27 -12.99 7.03
N GLN A 160 11.11 -13.84 7.66
CA GLN A 160 12.41 -14.23 7.12
C GLN A 160 12.27 -15.01 5.81
N TRP A 161 11.40 -16.03 5.81
CA TRP A 161 11.09 -16.80 4.60
C TRP A 161 10.61 -15.89 3.47
N PHE A 162 9.67 -14.98 3.75
CA PHE A 162 9.15 -14.07 2.74
C PHE A 162 10.27 -13.23 2.12
N TRP A 163 11.19 -12.71 2.94
CA TRP A 163 12.31 -11.90 2.44
C TRP A 163 13.31 -12.70 1.60
N GLU A 164 13.62 -13.93 2.00
CA GLU A 164 14.49 -14.82 1.22
C GLU A 164 13.90 -15.09 -0.17
N GLU A 165 12.61 -15.39 -0.24
CA GLU A 165 11.90 -15.65 -1.50
C GLU A 165 11.72 -14.40 -2.36
N PHE A 166 11.34 -13.29 -1.73
CA PHE A 166 11.15 -12.02 -2.43
C PHE A 166 12.46 -11.51 -3.03
N ASN A 167 13.58 -11.64 -2.30
CA ASN A 167 14.91 -11.29 -2.81
C ASN A 167 15.33 -12.19 -3.97
N GLN A 168 15.12 -13.51 -3.85
CA GLN A 168 15.37 -14.44 -4.95
C GLN A 168 14.56 -14.08 -6.20
N ARG A 169 13.26 -13.79 -6.04
CA ARG A 169 12.40 -13.31 -7.13
C ARG A 169 12.92 -12.01 -7.74
N ASN A 170 13.33 -11.04 -6.93
CA ASN A 170 13.82 -9.75 -7.44
C ASN A 170 15.16 -9.86 -8.20
N HIS A 171 15.91 -10.95 -8.01
CA HIS A 171 17.08 -11.29 -8.83
C HIS A 171 16.75 -12.25 -10.00
N GLY A 172 15.47 -12.42 -10.34
CA GLY A 172 15.03 -13.26 -11.46
C GLY A 172 15.00 -14.76 -11.17
N ASN A 173 15.12 -15.18 -9.91
CA ASN A 173 15.22 -16.58 -9.51
C ASN A 173 14.09 -17.01 -8.54
N PRO A 174 12.80 -16.81 -8.85
CA PRO A 174 11.72 -17.17 -7.93
C PRO A 174 11.67 -18.69 -7.70
N SER A 175 11.48 -19.13 -6.45
CA SER A 175 11.32 -20.56 -6.17
C SER A 175 10.00 -21.11 -6.73
N PRO A 176 9.90 -22.45 -6.92
CA PRO A 176 8.62 -23.08 -7.26
C PRO A 176 7.52 -22.78 -6.24
N MET A 177 7.88 -22.65 -4.96
CA MET A 177 6.93 -22.34 -3.89
C MET A 177 6.43 -20.90 -3.99
N TRP A 178 7.30 -19.94 -4.27
CA TRP A 178 6.90 -18.56 -4.56
C TRP A 178 5.90 -18.52 -5.72
N ASN A 179 6.23 -19.14 -6.85
CA ASN A 179 5.36 -19.15 -8.04
C ASN A 179 4.00 -19.80 -7.78
N THR A 180 3.93 -20.75 -6.85
CA THR A 180 2.70 -21.44 -6.48
C THR A 180 1.83 -20.59 -5.54
N LEU A 181 2.45 -19.87 -4.60
CA LEU A 181 1.76 -19.20 -3.51
C LEU A 181 1.43 -17.73 -3.80
N MET A 182 2.25 -17.07 -4.61
CA MET A 182 2.09 -15.65 -4.94
C MET A 182 1.19 -15.49 -6.17
N PRO A 183 -0.06 -15.02 -6.01
CA PRO A 183 -0.90 -14.73 -7.15
C PRO A 183 -0.31 -13.56 -7.93
N GLN A 184 -0.31 -13.67 -9.25
CA GLN A 184 -0.04 -12.52 -10.09
C GLN A 184 -1.26 -11.59 -10.08
N PRO A 185 -1.08 -10.25 -10.06
CA PRO A 185 -2.14 -9.34 -10.45
C PRO A 185 -2.76 -9.83 -11.76
N LYS A 186 -4.08 -9.79 -11.89
CA LYS A 186 -4.74 -10.10 -13.16
C LYS A 186 -4.86 -8.80 -13.93
N GLY A 187 -4.35 -8.75 -15.16
CA GLY A 187 -4.61 -7.62 -16.05
C GLY A 187 -6.12 -7.40 -16.25
N ASP A 188 -6.52 -6.31 -16.89
CA ASP A 188 -7.93 -6.16 -17.27
C ASP A 188 -8.33 -7.31 -18.20
N ASP A 189 -9.11 -8.25 -17.69
CA ASP A 189 -9.84 -9.27 -18.46
C ASP A 189 -10.97 -8.61 -19.27
N SER A 190 -10.62 -7.61 -20.10
CA SER A 190 -11.53 -6.96 -21.06
C SER A 190 -11.69 -7.76 -22.36
N ASN A 191 -11.22 -9.02 -22.38
CA ASN A 191 -11.50 -10.00 -23.43
C ASN A 191 -12.06 -11.29 -22.80
N ASN A 192 -13.33 -11.26 -22.40
CA ASN A 192 -14.27 -12.38 -22.57
C ASN A 192 -15.71 -11.91 -22.39
#